data_AF-A0A1J3ESI6-F1
#
_entry.id   AF-A0A1J3ESI6-F1
#
_cell.length_a   1.000
_cell.length_b   1.000
_cell.length_c   1.000
_cell.angle_alpha   90.00
_cell.angle_beta   90.00
_cell.angle_gamma   90.00
#
_symmetry.space_group_name_H-M   'P 1'
#
loop_
_entity.id
_entity.type
_entity.pdbx_description
1 polymer ?
#
loop_
_entity_poly.entity_id
_entity_poly.type
_entity_poly.pdbx_seq_one_letter_code
_entity_poly.pdbx_strand_id
1 'polypeptide(L)'
;DVDQVVVDRNSVNGMASRSTVAKGSVDGNGTSWTVDFNPVLLFPNLIKHVQYTLVADGFPVHALRNVSGNRVIVETNAPVTA
;
A
#
# COMPACT_ATOMS: atom_id res chain seq x y z
N ASP A 1 18.26 0.50 9.07
CA ASP A 1 17.61 1.23 10.17
C ASP A 1 17.28 2.64 9.72
N VAL A 2 16.25 3.26 10.31
CA VAL A 2 16.02 4.70 10.15
C VAL A 2 15.90 5.30 11.55
N ASP A 3 17.02 5.80 12.06
CA ASP A 3 17.18 6.12 13.48
C ASP A 3 16.41 7.36 13.93
N GLN A 4 16.31 8.39 13.07
CA GLN A 4 15.43 9.54 13.27
C GLN A 4 15.38 10.37 11.99
N VAL A 5 14.19 10.74 11.51
CA VAL A 5 14.04 11.67 10.37
C VAL A 5 13.04 12.75 10.74
N VAL A 6 13.51 14.00 10.70
CA VAL A 6 12.70 15.20 10.91
C VAL A 6 12.55 15.90 9.57
N VAL A 7 11.32 16.02 9.09
CA VAL A 7 10.98 16.78 7.88
C VAL A 7 9.98 17.85 8.31
N ASP A 8 10.43 19.09 8.46
CA ASP A 8 9.58 20.20 8.88
C ASP A 8 9.21 21.10 7.68
N ARG A 9 7.90 21.26 7.45
CA ARG A 9 7.25 22.19 6.50
C ARG A 9 7.93 22.38 5.14
N ASN A 10 8.44 21.31 4.54
CA ASN A 10 8.99 21.36 3.18
C ASN A 10 7.87 21.17 2.14
N SER A 11 7.03 22.19 1.98
CA SER A 11 6.00 22.24 0.95
C SER A 11 6.41 23.22 -0.14
N VAL A 12 6.55 22.73 -1.37
CA VAL A 12 6.90 23.55 -2.53
C VAL A 12 5.84 23.38 -3.61
N ASN A 13 5.39 24.50 -4.18
CA ASN A 13 4.45 24.50 -5.29
C ASN A 13 5.04 23.73 -6.48
N GLY A 14 4.31 22.72 -6.96
CA GLY A 14 4.73 21.87 -8.08
C GLY A 14 5.43 20.56 -7.68
N MET A 15 5.70 20.34 -6.39
CA MET A 15 6.19 19.04 -5.89
C MET A 15 5.06 18.18 -5.32
N ALA A 16 5.15 16.86 -5.54
CA ALA A 16 4.22 15.90 -4.95
C ALA A 16 4.46 15.77 -3.43
N SER A 17 3.39 15.78 -2.65
CA SER A 17 3.47 15.58 -1.20
C SER A 17 3.96 14.16 -0.89
N ARG A 18 4.89 14.04 0.05
CA ARG A 18 5.46 12.78 0.52
C ARG A 18 5.16 12.59 2.00
N SER A 19 4.93 11.34 2.40
CA SER A 19 4.54 10.97 3.76
C SER A 19 5.18 9.65 4.17
N THR A 20 5.27 9.40 5.48
CA THR A 20 5.65 8.08 6.03
C THR A 20 4.46 7.14 6.18
N VAL A 21 3.24 7.68 6.10
CA VAL A 21 1.98 6.95 6.17
C VAL A 21 1.17 7.20 4.91
N ALA A 22 0.63 6.14 4.31
CA ALA A 22 -0.23 6.22 3.14
C ALA A 22 -1.44 5.29 3.32
N LYS A 23 -2.53 5.63 2.64
CA LYS A 23 -3.74 4.80 2.52
C LYS A 23 -4.13 4.71 1.05
N GLY A 24 -4.63 3.56 0.64
CA GLY A 24 -5.07 3.31 -0.72
C GLY A 24 -6.18 2.27 -0.72
N SER A 25 -6.98 2.29 -1.77
CA SER A 25 -8.05 1.34 -2.04
C SER A 25 -8.03 1.03 -3.53
N VAL A 26 -8.38 -0.21 -3.88
CA VAL A 26 -8.42 -0.68 -5.26
C VAL A 26 -9.59 -1.64 -5.37
N ASP A 27 -10.43 -1.38 -6.35
CA ASP A 27 -11.53 -2.27 -6.73
C ASP A 27 -11.11 -3.11 -7.94
N GLY A 28 -11.58 -4.34 -8.03
CA GLY A 28 -11.30 -5.18 -9.18
C GLY A 28 -11.67 -6.63 -9.00
N ASN A 29 -11.84 -7.32 -10.12
CA ASN A 29 -12.19 -8.74 -10.16
C ASN A 29 -10.92 -9.57 -10.35
N GLY A 30 -10.80 -10.67 -9.63
CA GLY A 30 -9.69 -11.60 -9.76
C GLY A 30 -9.23 -12.17 -8.44
N THR A 31 -7.95 -12.53 -8.38
CA THR A 31 -7.32 -13.17 -7.21
C THR A 31 -6.18 -12.35 -6.62
N SER A 32 -5.90 -11.16 -7.16
CA SER A 32 -4.77 -10.34 -6.77
C SER A 32 -5.06 -8.86 -6.96
N TRP A 33 -4.73 -8.06 -5.93
CA TRP A 33 -4.86 -6.61 -5.95
C TRP A 33 -3.52 -6.00 -5.57
N THR A 34 -3.08 -5.04 -6.38
CA THR A 34 -1.81 -4.34 -6.17
C THR A 34 -2.07 -2.85 -5.97
N VAL A 35 -1.50 -2.29 -4.90
CA VAL A 35 -1.50 -0.84 -4.64
C VAL A 35 -0.06 -0.34 -4.65
N ASP A 36 0.23 0.64 -5.49
CA ASP A 36 1.56 1.27 -5.60
C ASP A 36 1.62 2.55 -4.76
N PHE A 37 2.43 2.52 -3.70
CA PHE A 37 2.65 3.66 -2.81
C PHE A 37 3.94 4.44 -3.13
N ASN A 38 4.66 4.12 -4.21
CA ASN A 38 5.83 4.89 -4.64
C ASN A 38 5.58 6.39 -4.82
N PRO A 39 4.39 6.87 -5.23
CA PRO A 39 4.15 8.31 -5.34
C PRO A 39 4.03 9.03 -4.00
N VAL A 40 3.69 8.30 -2.93
CA VAL A 40 3.31 8.89 -1.63
C VAL A 40 4.36 8.64 -0.56
N LEU A 41 4.92 7.43 -0.48
CA LEU A 41 5.88 7.10 0.57
C LEU A 41 7.19 7.86 0.37
N LEU A 42 7.68 8.45 1.47
CA LEU A 42 8.91 9.22 1.51
C LEU A 42 10.14 8.31 1.33
N PHE A 43 10.13 7.13 1.95
CA PHE A 43 11.25 6.20 1.90
C PHE A 43 11.02 5.12 0.84
N PRO A 44 12.02 4.85 -0.02
CA PRO A 44 11.92 3.75 -0.96
C PRO A 44 11.98 2.41 -0.22
N ASN A 45 11.04 1.52 -0.51
CA ASN A 45 11.04 0.13 -0.06
C ASN A 45 11.16 -0.06 1.47
N LEU A 46 10.49 0.78 2.26
CA LEU A 46 10.58 0.77 3.73
C LEU A 46 9.21 0.61 4.40
N ILE A 47 8.35 -0.25 3.86
CA ILE A 47 7.08 -0.60 4.49
C ILE A 47 7.37 -1.55 5.67
N LYS A 48 7.07 -1.12 6.89
CA LYS A 48 7.24 -1.92 8.12
C LYS A 48 5.94 -2.54 8.62
N HIS A 49 4.83 -1.82 8.45
CA HIS A 49 3.52 -2.25 8.92
C HIS A 49 2.50 -2.05 7.81
N VAL A 50 1.66 -3.06 7.60
CA VAL A 50 0.54 -3.02 6.68
C VAL A 50 -0.71 -3.45 7.43
N GLN A 51 -1.74 -2.62 7.34
CA GLN A 51 -3.10 -2.98 7.74
C GLN A 51 -3.95 -2.93 6.48
N TYR A 52 -4.77 -3.96 6.27
CA TYR A 52 -5.64 -4.03 5.12
C TYR A 52 -6.98 -4.66 5.50
N THR A 53 -7.96 -4.42 4.66
CA THR A 53 -9.30 -5.02 4.74
C THR A 53 -9.68 -5.43 3.33
N LEU A 54 -10.18 -6.65 3.16
CA LEU A 54 -10.73 -7.14 1.91
C LEU A 54 -12.26 -7.13 2.02
N VAL A 55 -12.92 -6.48 1.07
CA VAL A 55 -14.37 -6.51 0.91
C VAL A 55 -14.67 -7.42 -0.28
N ALA A 56 -15.42 -8.49 -0.05
CA ALA A 56 -15.70 -9.51 -1.04
C ALA A 56 -17.04 -10.18 -0.74
N ASP A 57 -17.70 -10.69 -1.77
CA ASP A 57 -18.82 -11.62 -1.59
C ASP A 57 -18.27 -12.99 -1.16
N GLY A 58 -18.44 -13.30 0.12
CA GLY A 58 -17.94 -14.51 0.77
C GLY A 58 -16.65 -14.31 1.57
N PHE A 59 -16.01 -15.41 1.97
CA PHE A 59 -14.82 -15.40 2.83
C PHE A 59 -13.66 -16.16 2.19
N PRO A 60 -13.06 -15.64 1.10
CA PRO A 60 -11.88 -16.25 0.54
C PRO A 60 -10.72 -16.20 1.54
N VAL A 61 -9.86 -17.21 1.50
CA VAL A 61 -8.59 -17.18 2.21
C VAL A 61 -7.72 -16.14 1.50
N HIS A 62 -7.29 -15.14 2.25
CA HIS A 62 -6.52 -14.02 1.74
C HIS A 62 -5.23 -13.83 2.52
N ALA A 63 -4.20 -13.34 1.84
CA ALA A 63 -2.91 -13.09 2.46
C ALA A 63 -2.22 -11.88 1.82
N LEU A 64 -1.46 -11.15 2.65
CA LEU A 64 -0.48 -10.19 2.17
C LEU A 64 0.69 -10.95 1.56
N ARG A 65 0.90 -10.81 0.25
CA ARG A 65 1.92 -11.55 -0.48
C ARG A 65 3.22 -10.78 -0.65
N ASN A 66 3.14 -9.48 -0.87
CA ASN A 66 4.31 -8.65 -1.13
C ASN A 66 4.13 -7.21 -0.62
N VAL A 67 5.22 -6.61 -0.18
CA VAL A 67 5.33 -5.20 0.25
C VAL A 67 6.56 -4.50 -0.36
N SER A 68 7.30 -5.18 -1.23
CA SER A 68 8.55 -4.68 -1.79
C SER A 68 8.33 -3.61 -2.85
N GLY A 69 9.30 -2.73 -3.01
CA GLY A 69 9.23 -1.60 -3.94
C GLY A 69 8.06 -0.67 -3.63
N ASN A 70 7.66 -0.52 -2.36
CA ASN A 70 6.49 0.23 -1.93
C ASN A 70 5.16 -0.23 -2.57
N ARG A 71 5.10 -1.48 -3.01
CA ARG A 71 3.89 -2.09 -3.58
C ARG A 71 3.34 -3.12 -2.63
N VAL A 72 2.08 -2.94 -2.26
CA VAL A 72 1.34 -3.91 -1.46
C VAL A 72 0.54 -4.80 -2.39
N ILE A 73 0.77 -6.11 -2.31
CA ILE A 73 0.04 -7.12 -3.07
C ILE A 73 -0.73 -8.01 -2.10
N VAL A 74 -2.05 -8.03 -2.25
CA VAL A 74 -2.94 -8.95 -1.54
C VAL A 74 -3.46 -9.97 -2.52
N GLU A 75 -3.42 -11.25 -2.14
CA GLU A 75 -3.89 -12.35 -2.96
C GLU A 75 -4.96 -13.16 -2.23
N THR A 76 -5.87 -13.75 -2.99
CA THR A 76 -6.90 -14.69 -2.52
C THR A 76 -6.73 -16.06 -3.16
N ASN A 77 -7.19 -17.10 -2.46
CA ASN A 77 -7.18 -18.47 -2.97
C ASN A 77 -8.25 -18.74 -4.04
N ALA A 78 -9.27 -17.89 -4.12
CA ALA A 78 -10.39 -18.00 -5.05
C ALA A 78 -10.71 -16.63 -5.68
N PRO A 79 -11.28 -16.59 -6.89
CA PRO A 79 -11.68 -15.34 -7.53
C PRO A 79 -12.73 -14.59 -6.70
N VAL A 80 -12.51 -13.28 -6.55
CA VAL A 80 -13.48 -12.33 -5.99
C VAL A 80 -13.99 -11.45 -7.12
N THR A 81 -15.29 -11.16 -7.08
CA THR A 81 -15.94 -10.14 -7.91
C THR A 81 -16.18 -8.89 -7.07
N ALA A 82 -15.88 -7.74 -7.66
CA ALA A 82 -16.21 -6.43 -7.11
C ALA A 82 -17.67 -6.06 -7.38
#